data_AF-A0A9Q1AA83-F1
#
_entry.id   AF-A0A9Q1AA83-F1
#
_cell.length_a   1.000
_cell.length_b   1.000
_cell.length_c   1.000
_cell.angle_alpha   90.00
_cell.angle_beta   90.00
_cell.angle_gamma   90.00
#
_symmetry.space_group_name_H-M   'P 1'
#
loop_
_entity.id
_entity.type
_entity.pdbx_description
1 polymer ?
#
loop_
_entity_poly.entity_id
_entity_poly.type
_entity_poly.pdbx_seq_one_letter_code
_entity_poly.pdbx_strand_id
1 'polypeptide(L)'
;MEKAKKRAFILSYQLAEDLGRAFSDRAILQTFLDTESNVSAGPLKNVLGLLRSMYALICLEEDAAFLRYGYLSTDNAAAVRKEVTKLCRELRPHALALVSSLGIPDAFLSPIAFNWIDANSWSSAQQ
;
A
#
# COMPACT_ATOMS: atom_id res chain seq x y z
N MET A 1 -8.52 41.62 -9.91
CA MET A 1 -7.55 40.72 -9.23
C MET A 1 -8.15 39.34 -8.87
N GLU A 2 -9.35 39.26 -8.30
CA GLU A 2 -9.90 37.97 -7.81
C GLU A 2 -10.12 36.89 -8.88
N LYS A 3 -10.64 37.25 -10.06
CA LYS A 3 -10.80 36.32 -11.19
C LYS A 3 -9.47 35.72 -11.65
N ALA A 4 -8.39 36.52 -11.62
CA ALA A 4 -7.05 36.05 -11.99
C ALA A 4 -6.48 35.08 -10.97
N LYS A 5 -6.69 35.32 -9.65
CA LYS A 5 -6.30 34.39 -8.58
C LYS A 5 -7.02 33.05 -8.69
N LYS A 6 -8.35 33.06 -8.90
CA LYS A 6 -9.15 31.84 -9.10
C LYS A 6 -8.67 31.05 -10.31
N ARG A 7 -8.35 31.74 -11.42
CA ARG A 7 -7.81 31.12 -12.63
C ARG A 7 -6.44 30.49 -12.40
N ALA A 8 -5.53 31.18 -11.71
CA ALA A 8 -4.21 30.64 -11.36
C ALA A 8 -4.34 29.37 -10.51
N PHE A 9 -5.21 29.38 -9.50
CA PHE A 9 -5.47 28.20 -8.65
C PHE A 9 -6.00 27.00 -9.45
N ILE A 10 -6.96 27.21 -10.34
CA ILE A 10 -7.51 26.16 -11.22
C ILE A 10 -6.47 25.65 -12.22
N LEU A 11 -5.46 26.43 -12.58
CA LEU A 11 -4.39 25.97 -13.45
C LEU A 11 -3.34 25.14 -12.70
N SER A 12 -3.22 25.29 -11.37
CA SER A 12 -2.19 24.64 -10.57
C SER A 12 -2.70 23.51 -9.65
N TYR A 13 -4.01 23.22 -9.60
CA TYR A 13 -4.54 22.27 -8.62
C TYR A 13 -3.97 20.85 -8.80
N GLN A 14 -3.75 20.38 -10.03
CA GLN A 14 -3.19 19.06 -10.30
C GLN A 14 -1.78 18.93 -9.72
N LEU A 15 -0.94 19.95 -9.91
CA LEU A 15 0.39 19.99 -9.31
C LEU A 15 0.33 20.01 -7.78
N ALA A 16 -0.64 20.73 -7.20
CA ALA A 16 -0.82 20.75 -5.75
C ALA A 16 -1.31 19.38 -5.20
N GLU A 17 -2.16 18.69 -5.95
CA GLU A 17 -2.60 17.32 -5.66
C GLU A 17 -1.43 16.33 -5.70
N ASP A 18 -0.65 16.34 -6.79
CA ASP A 18 0.53 15.49 -6.97
C ASP A 18 1.55 15.72 -5.84
N LEU A 19 1.81 16.99 -5.49
CA LEU A 19 2.68 17.35 -4.37
C LEU A 19 2.14 16.82 -3.03
N GLY A 20 0.84 16.96 -2.78
CA GLY A 20 0.19 16.47 -1.57
C GLY A 20 0.29 14.95 -1.42
N ARG A 21 0.11 14.22 -2.54
CA ARG A 21 0.29 12.77 -2.59
C ARG A 21 1.75 12.37 -2.31
N ALA A 22 2.70 12.94 -3.04
CA ALA A 22 4.13 12.64 -2.87
C ALA A 22 4.63 12.97 -1.45
N PHE A 23 4.14 14.05 -0.85
CA PHE A 23 4.43 14.39 0.55
C PHE A 23 3.89 13.33 1.52
N SER A 24 2.64 12.89 1.31
CA SER A 24 1.99 11.88 2.14
C SER A 24 2.73 10.54 2.03
N ASP A 25 3.10 10.12 0.83
CA ASP A 25 3.83 8.88 0.60
C ASP A 25 5.21 8.89 1.28
N ARG A 26 5.92 10.02 1.17
CA ARG A 26 7.18 10.22 1.89
C ARG A 26 7.00 10.16 3.40
N ALA A 27 5.95 10.78 3.94
CA ALA A 27 5.68 10.80 5.38
C ALA A 27 5.36 9.39 5.93
N ILE A 28 4.59 8.60 5.19
CA ILE A 28 4.29 7.20 5.53
C ILE A 28 5.57 6.37 5.48
N LEU A 29 6.38 6.48 4.42
CA LEU A 29 7.65 5.75 4.32
C LEU A 29 8.62 6.12 5.45
N GLN A 30 8.70 7.40 5.81
CA GLN A 30 9.51 7.85 6.95
C GLN A 30 9.04 7.21 8.26
N THR A 31 7.73 7.13 8.46
CA THR A 31 7.15 6.49 9.65
C THR A 31 7.51 5.00 9.72
N PHE A 32 7.52 4.29 8.58
CA PHE A 32 8.01 2.91 8.51
C PHE A 32 9.48 2.81 8.94
N LEU A 33 10.34 3.65 8.38
CA LEU A 33 11.79 3.67 8.68
C LEU A 33 12.05 3.94 10.17
N ASP A 34 11.39 4.96 10.72
CA ASP A 34 11.56 5.35 12.12
C ASP A 34 11.06 4.23 13.04
N THR A 35 9.92 3.62 12.74
CA THR A 35 9.38 2.50 13.52
C THR A 35 10.28 1.27 13.44
N GLU A 36 10.74 0.89 12.25
CA GLU A 36 11.66 -0.25 12.04
C GLU A 36 12.99 -0.03 12.78
N SER A 37 13.48 1.21 12.83
CA SER A 37 14.73 1.55 13.52
C SER A 37 14.66 1.28 15.03
N ASN A 38 13.48 1.45 15.64
CA ASN A 38 13.24 1.25 17.07
C ASN A 38 13.00 -0.21 17.46
N VAL A 39 12.79 -1.11 16.48
CA VAL A 39 12.60 -2.54 16.74
C VAL A 39 13.96 -3.24 16.80
N SER A 40 14.16 -4.07 17.82
CA SER A 40 15.37 -4.91 17.95
C SER A 40 15.48 -5.91 16.79
N ALA A 41 16.70 -6.32 16.45
CA ALA A 41 16.91 -7.34 15.44
C ALA A 41 16.14 -8.63 15.78
N GLY A 42 15.42 -9.18 14.80
CA GLY A 42 14.61 -10.38 14.99
C GLY A 42 13.54 -10.55 13.91
N PRO A 43 12.70 -11.61 14.03
CA PRO A 43 11.71 -11.95 13.01
C PRO A 43 10.71 -10.83 12.72
N LEU A 44 10.28 -10.07 13.75
CA LEU A 44 9.38 -8.94 13.59
C LEU A 44 10.00 -7.84 12.72
N LYS A 45 11.26 -7.47 12.99
CA LYS A 45 11.96 -6.46 12.20
C LYS A 45 12.08 -6.87 10.74
N ASN A 46 12.33 -8.15 10.46
CA ASN A 46 12.41 -8.67 9.10
C ASN A 46 11.08 -8.52 8.35
N VAL A 47 9.95 -8.85 8.99
CA VAL A 47 8.62 -8.70 8.38
C VAL A 47 8.26 -7.23 8.16
N LEU A 48 8.58 -6.35 9.12
CA LEU A 48 8.40 -4.91 8.94
C LEU A 48 9.27 -4.36 7.80
N GLY A 49 10.49 -4.87 7.64
CA GLY A 49 11.37 -4.53 6.52
C GLY A 49 10.80 -4.97 5.16
N LEU A 50 10.14 -6.13 5.09
CA LEU A 50 9.41 -6.58 3.89
C LEU A 50 8.26 -5.63 3.57
N LEU A 51 7.45 -5.26 4.57
CA LEU A 51 6.33 -4.32 4.40
C LEU A 51 6.80 -2.93 3.96
N ARG A 52 7.86 -2.40 4.57
CA ARG A 52 8.47 -1.13 4.16
C ARG A 52 8.94 -1.19 2.71
N SER A 53 9.63 -2.27 2.33
CA SER A 53 10.14 -2.44 0.96
C SER A 53 8.99 -2.56 -0.05
N MET A 54 7.93 -3.29 0.31
CA MET A 54 6.73 -3.42 -0.50
C MET A 54 6.06 -2.06 -0.73
N TYR A 55 5.87 -1.28 0.33
CA TYR A 55 5.30 0.06 0.24
C TYR A 55 6.13 0.97 -0.67
N ALA A 56 7.45 1.03 -0.47
CA ALA A 56 8.34 1.85 -1.28
C ALA A 56 8.31 1.46 -2.77
N LEU A 57 8.29 0.16 -3.09
CA LEU A 57 8.25 -0.30 -4.47
C LEU A 57 6.89 -0.06 -5.14
N ILE A 58 5.78 -0.18 -4.42
CA ILE A 58 4.45 0.17 -4.95
C ILE A 58 4.39 1.66 -5.29
N CYS A 59 4.88 2.55 -4.42
CA CYS A 59 4.95 3.98 -4.72
C CYS A 59 5.78 4.27 -6.00
N LEU A 60 6.88 3.54 -6.21
CA LEU A 60 7.71 3.66 -7.41
C LEU A 60 7.04 3.07 -8.66
N GLU A 61 6.24 2.02 -8.52
CA GLU A 61 5.55 1.35 -9.63
C GLU A 61 4.33 2.15 -10.11
N GLU A 62 3.54 2.69 -9.19
CA GLU A 62 2.27 3.36 -9.49
C GLU A 62 2.46 4.79 -10.02
N ASP A 63 3.54 5.48 -9.62
CA ASP A 63 3.77 6.86 -10.04
C ASP A 63 4.62 6.95 -11.32
N ALA A 64 3.94 7.32 -12.42
CA ALA A 64 4.58 7.54 -13.72
C ALA A 64 5.56 8.73 -13.73
N ALA A 65 5.56 9.60 -12.72
CA ALA A 65 6.49 10.73 -12.60
C ALA A 65 7.95 10.27 -12.57
N PHE A 66 8.24 9.13 -11.93
CA PHE A 66 9.61 8.60 -11.87
C PHE A 66 10.17 8.26 -13.26
N LEU A 67 9.33 7.75 -14.16
CA LEU A 67 9.69 7.52 -15.57
C LEU A 67 9.71 8.83 -16.36
N ARG A 68 8.68 9.67 -16.21
CA ARG A 68 8.53 10.92 -16.95
C ARG A 68 9.70 11.87 -16.75
N TYR A 69 10.18 11.99 -15.52
CA TYR A 69 11.30 12.87 -15.17
C TYR A 69 12.66 12.16 -15.16
N GLY A 70 12.71 10.89 -15.56
CA GLY A 70 13.97 10.15 -15.74
C GLY A 70 14.66 9.70 -14.45
N TYR A 71 13.95 9.69 -13.31
CA TYR A 71 14.47 9.10 -12.06
C TYR A 71 14.56 7.57 -12.14
N LEU A 72 13.70 6.93 -12.94
CA LEU A 72 13.79 5.53 -13.31
C LEU A 72 13.94 5.39 -14.83
N SER A 73 14.80 4.47 -15.25
CA SER A 73 14.79 3.96 -16.62
C SER A 73 13.63 2.98 -16.81
N THR A 74 13.26 2.68 -18.06
CA THR A 74 12.27 1.66 -18.39
C THR A 74 12.66 0.27 -17.85
N ASP A 75 13.95 -0.05 -17.89
CA ASP A 75 14.49 -1.31 -17.40
C ASP A 75 14.42 -1.39 -15.87
N ASN A 76 14.73 -0.29 -15.18
CA ASN A 76 14.60 -0.21 -13.72
C ASN A 76 13.13 -0.31 -13.29
N ALA A 77 12.21 0.34 -13.98
CA ALA A 77 10.78 0.19 -13.71
C ALA A 77 10.31 -1.25 -13.93
N ALA A 78 10.79 -1.94 -14.98
CA ALA A 78 10.50 -3.35 -15.17
C ALA A 78 11.09 -4.23 -14.05
N ALA A 79 12.26 -3.88 -13.50
CA ALA A 79 12.84 -4.55 -12.35
C ALA A 79 12.02 -4.32 -11.07
N VAL A 80 11.55 -3.10 -10.82
CA VAL A 80 10.66 -2.76 -9.70
C VAL A 80 9.43 -3.67 -9.71
N ARG A 81 8.74 -3.81 -10.86
CA ARG A 81 7.56 -4.71 -10.99
C ARG A 81 7.86 -6.16 -10.67
N LYS A 82 9.05 -6.65 -11.06
CA LYS A 82 9.49 -8.02 -10.74
C LYS A 82 9.75 -8.17 -9.23
N GLU A 83 10.37 -7.18 -8.60
CA GLU A 83 10.60 -7.19 -7.15
C GLU A 83 9.29 -7.10 -6.36
N VAL A 84 8.30 -6.32 -6.79
CA VAL A 84 6.95 -6.32 -6.17
C VAL A 84 6.34 -7.72 -6.21
N THR A 85 6.42 -8.40 -7.35
CA THR A 85 5.91 -9.78 -7.48
C THR A 85 6.65 -10.75 -6.54
N LYS A 86 7.95 -10.56 -6.34
CA LYS A 86 8.77 -11.37 -5.43
C LYS A 86 8.40 -11.09 -3.97
N LEU A 87 8.25 -9.82 -3.57
CA LEU A 87 7.82 -9.44 -2.23
C LEU A 87 6.43 -9.99 -1.90
N CYS A 88 5.49 -10.01 -2.87
CA CYS A 88 4.21 -10.69 -2.70
C CYS A 88 4.36 -12.17 -2.31
N ARG A 89 5.35 -12.87 -2.87
CA ARG A 89 5.62 -14.28 -2.53
C ARG A 89 6.25 -14.43 -1.15
N GLU A 90 7.17 -13.54 -0.80
CA GLU A 90 7.84 -13.52 0.51
C GLU A 90 6.86 -13.13 1.64
N LEU A 91 5.93 -12.22 1.39
CA LEU A 91 4.94 -11.76 2.36
C LEU A 91 3.78 -12.74 2.55
N ARG A 92 3.46 -13.55 1.53
CA ARG A 92 2.36 -14.54 1.55
C ARG A 92 2.27 -15.38 2.82
N PRO A 93 3.34 -16.05 3.31
CA PRO A 93 3.26 -16.84 4.54
C PRO A 93 2.94 -16.01 5.79
N HIS A 94 3.16 -14.69 5.77
CA HIS A 94 2.90 -13.79 6.88
C HIS A 94 1.55 -13.07 6.79
N ALA A 95 0.87 -13.13 5.64
CA ALA A 95 -0.31 -12.31 5.36
C ALA A 95 -1.44 -12.50 6.39
N LEU A 96 -1.76 -13.75 6.75
CA LEU A 96 -2.79 -14.02 7.75
C LEU A 96 -2.42 -13.43 9.12
N ALA A 97 -1.19 -13.67 9.59
CA ALA A 97 -0.70 -13.17 10.88
C ALA A 97 -0.71 -11.64 10.93
N LEU A 98 -0.35 -10.97 9.82
CA LEU A 98 -0.39 -9.52 9.72
C LEU A 98 -1.81 -8.96 9.82
N VAL A 99 -2.76 -9.53 9.08
CA VAL A 99 -4.17 -9.09 9.14
C VAL A 99 -4.77 -9.37 10.51
N SER A 100 -4.52 -10.55 11.09
CA SER A 100 -4.98 -10.89 12.45
C SER A 100 -4.39 -9.96 13.52
N SER A 101 -3.18 -9.42 13.33
CA SER A 101 -2.54 -8.51 14.29
C SER A 101 -3.25 -7.16 14.45
N LEU A 102 -4.13 -6.79 13.51
CA LEU A 102 -4.98 -5.59 13.63
C LEU A 102 -5.99 -5.71 14.79
N GLY A 103 -6.24 -6.94 15.28
CA GLY A 103 -7.09 -7.17 16.44
C GLY A 103 -8.57 -6.88 16.19
N ILE A 104 -9.02 -6.93 14.94
CA ILE A 104 -10.43 -6.72 14.56
C ILE A 104 -11.23 -7.95 14.96
N PRO A 105 -12.25 -7.83 15.84
CA PRO A 105 -13.09 -8.96 16.21
C PRO A 105 -13.87 -9.56 15.04
N ASP A 106 -14.00 -10.89 15.02
CA ASP A 106 -14.68 -11.65 13.95
C ASP A 106 -16.10 -11.18 13.66
N ALA A 107 -16.82 -10.70 14.67
CA ALA A 107 -18.19 -10.17 14.53
C ALA A 107 -18.28 -8.92 13.63
N PHE A 108 -17.18 -8.20 13.41
CA PHE A 108 -17.12 -7.06 12.49
C PHE A 108 -16.69 -7.45 11.07
N LEU A 109 -16.32 -8.71 10.84
CA LEU A 109 -15.87 -9.19 9.54
C LEU A 109 -17.04 -9.72 8.70
N SER A 110 -16.95 -9.49 7.40
CA SER A 110 -17.91 -10.03 6.42
C SER A 110 -17.75 -11.54 6.29
N PRO A 111 -18.80 -12.30 5.92
CA PRO A 111 -18.73 -13.75 5.70
C PRO A 111 -17.62 -14.20 4.73
N ILE A 112 -17.17 -13.33 3.82
CA ILE A 112 -16.04 -13.62 2.92
C ILE A 112 -14.70 -13.84 3.65
N ALA A 113 -14.56 -13.34 4.88
CA ALA A 113 -13.41 -13.59 5.72
C ALA A 113 -13.37 -15.03 6.29
N PHE A 114 -14.49 -15.76 6.20
CA PHE A 114 -14.66 -17.09 6.77
C PHE A 114 -15.14 -18.08 5.69
N ASN A 115 -15.99 -19.04 6.07
CA ASN A 115 -16.63 -19.93 5.11
C ASN A 115 -17.77 -19.21 4.38
N TRP A 116 -17.40 -18.52 3.29
CA TRP A 116 -18.36 -17.84 2.43
C TRP A 116 -19.34 -18.80 1.75
N ILE A 117 -18.98 -20.07 1.57
CA ILE A 117 -19.86 -21.07 0.94
C ILE A 117 -20.99 -21.40 1.91
N ASP A 118 -20.68 -21.73 3.17
CA ASP A 118 -21.70 -22.03 4.17
C ASP A 118 -22.63 -20.83 4.37
N ALA A 119 -22.08 -19.63 4.45
CA ALA A 119 -22.85 -18.40 4.64
C ALA A 119 -23.81 -18.08 3.48
N ASN A 120 -23.50 -18.55 2.26
CA ASN A 120 -24.36 -18.37 1.08
C ASN A 120 -25.05 -19.66 0.63
N SER A 121 -24.89 -20.75 1.38
CA SER A 121 -25.56 -22.01 1.08
C SER A 121 -27.01 -21.91 1.50
N TRP A 122 -27.93 -22.24 0.59
CA TRP A 122 -29.34 -22.30 0.91
C TRP A 122 -29.56 -23.52 1.79
N SER A 123 -30.07 -23.33 3.02
CA SER A 123 -30.52 -24.46 3.82
C SER A 123 -31.69 -25.12 3.09
N SER A 124 -31.54 -26.36 2.63
CA SER A 124 -32.60 -27.17 2.02
C SER A 124 -33.67 -27.64 3.03
N ALA A 125 -33.96 -26.83 4.06
CA ALA A 125 -34.89 -27.14 5.13
C ALA A 125 -35.98 -26.06 5.23
N GLN A 126 -36.88 -26.07 4.25
CA GLN A 126 -38.27 -25.58 4.34
C GLN A 126 -39.08 -26.24 3.21
N GLN A 127 -39.28 -27.56 3.34
CA GLN A 127 -40.39 -28.31 2.75
C GLN A 127 -41.02 -29.17 3.84
#